data_AF-A0A4Q3TFS0-F1
#
_entry.id   AF-A0A4Q3TFS0-F1
#
_cell.length_a   1.000
_cell.length_b   1.000
_cell.length_c   1.000
_cell.angle_alpha   90.00
_cell.angle_beta   90.00
_cell.angle_gamma   90.00
#
_symmetry.space_group_name_H-M   'P 1'
#
loop_
_entity.id
_entity.type
_entity.pdbx_description
1 polymer ?
#
loop_
_entity_poly.entity_id
_entity_poly.type
_entity_poly.pdbx_seq_one_letter_code
_entity_poly.pdbx_strand_id
1 'polypeptide(L)' 'MEPLSRPQAIIDFCLAPLDLDMTTDAAQTVRQRLEHVIKTFQAKAARPLTVDFSQMPSQVINEAAHGYE' A
#
# COMPACT_ATOMS: atom_id res chain seq x y z
N MET A 1 -6.12 -0.33 -13.43
CA MET A 1 -5.61 0.54 -12.36
C MET A 1 -4.49 1.38 -12.96
N GLU A 2 -4.57 2.71 -12.86
CA GLU A 2 -3.44 3.57 -13.19
C GLU A 2 -2.27 3.30 -12.22
N PRO A 3 -1.01 3.34 -12.70
CA PRO A 3 0.13 3.11 -11.82
C PRO A 3 0.21 4.19 -10.74
N LEU A 4 0.14 3.77 -9.48
CA LEU A 4 0.31 4.62 -8.31
C LEU A 4 1.76 5.10 -8.24
N SER A 5 2.04 6.20 -8.92
CA SER A 5 3.38 6.80 -9.01
C SER A 5 3.61 7.89 -7.96
N ARG A 6 2.55 8.44 -7.38
CA ARG A 6 2.63 9.48 -6.35
C ARG A 6 2.67 8.86 -4.95
N PRO A 7 3.66 9.20 -4.10
CA PRO A 7 3.77 8.68 -2.73
C PRO A 7 2.49 8.78 -1.90
N GLN A 8 1.77 9.91 -2.01
CA GLN A 8 0.49 10.10 -1.30
C GLN A 8 -0.57 9.09 -1.74
N ALA A 9 -0.71 8.85 -3.04
CA ALA A 9 -1.67 7.88 -3.55
C ALA A 9 -1.31 6.43 -3.15
N ILE A 10 -0.01 6.11 -3.06
CA ILE A 10 0.46 4.82 -2.53
C ILE A 10 0.05 4.68 -1.06
N ILE A 11 0.30 5.70 -0.24
CA ILE A 11 -0.03 5.69 1.18
C ILE A 11 -1.55 5.54 1.36
N ASP A 12 -2.34 6.36 0.66
CA ASP A 12 -3.80 6.35 0.78
C ASP A 12 -4.37 4.98 0.36
N PHE A 13 -3.84 4.38 -0.72
CA PHE A 13 -4.23 3.03 -1.14
C PHE A 13 -3.90 1.96 -0.09
N CYS A 14 -2.67 1.97 0.45
CA CYS A 14 -2.24 0.98 1.43
C CYS A 14 -2.96 1.10 2.78
N LEU A 15 -3.38 2.31 3.16
CA LEU A 15 -4.04 2.56 4.44
C LEU A 15 -5.57 2.50 4.36
N ALA A 16 -6.17 2.52 3.16
CA ALA A 16 -7.62 2.45 2.98
C ALA A 16 -8.31 1.29 3.75
N PRO A 17 -7.75 0.06 3.82
CA PRO A 17 -8.40 -1.04 4.55
C PRO A 17 -8.46 -0.85 6.08
N LEU A 18 -7.69 0.09 6.62
CA LEU A 18 -7.58 0.31 8.06
C LEU A 18 -8.64 1.29 8.61
N ASP A 19 -9.45 1.89 7.74
CA ASP A 19 -10.54 2.81 8.08
C ASP A 19 -10.14 3.88 9.12
N LEU A 20 -8.99 4.50 8.89
CA LEU A 20 -8.39 5.46 9.83
C LEU A 20 -9.08 6.83 9.75
N ASP A 21 -9.30 7.44 10.91
CA ASP A 21 -9.71 8.85 10.97
C ASP A 21 -8.55 9.79 10.63
N MET A 22 -8.56 10.25 9.38
CA MET A 22 -7.56 11.15 8.81
C MET A 22 -7.63 12.60 9.34
N THR A 23 -8.63 12.94 10.16
CA THR A 23 -8.74 14.26 10.79
C THR A 23 -7.87 14.39 12.03
N THR A 24 -7.39 13.27 12.58
CA THR A 24 -6.53 13.26 13.77
C THR A 24 -5.11 13.74 13.44
N ASP A 25 -4.50 14.49 14.35
CA ASP A 25 -3.09 14.93 14.24
C ASP A 25 -2.13 13.73 14.11
N ALA A 26 -2.46 12.62 14.76
CA ALA A 26 -1.69 11.38 14.70
C ALA A 26 -1.66 10.81 13.27
N ALA A 27 -2.83 10.67 12.63
CA ALA A 27 -2.93 10.17 11.26
C ALA A 27 -2.20 11.09 10.28
N GLN A 28 -2.36 12.41 10.41
CA GLN A 28 -1.67 13.38 9.56
C GLN A 28 -0.15 13.30 9.72
N THR A 29 0.34 13.23 10.95
CA THR A 29 1.77 13.12 11.25
C THR A 29 2.36 11.83 10.67
N VAL A 30 1.68 10.69 10.83
CA VAL A 30 2.12 9.42 10.26
C VAL A 30 2.17 9.50 8.75
N ARG A 31 1.15 10.07 8.10
CA ARG A 31 1.10 10.23 6.64
C ARG A 31 2.27 11.06 6.11
N GLN A 32 2.59 12.19 6.76
CA GLN A 32 3.74 13.03 6.39
C GLN A 32 5.08 12.29 6.56
N ARG A 33 5.24 11.54 7.65
CA ARG A 33 6.46 10.74 7.88
C ARG A 33 6.63 9.64 6.85
N LEU A 34 5.55 8.93 6.51
CA LEU A 34 5.56 7.91 5.45
C LEU A 34 5.91 8.52 4.09
N GLU A 35 5.33 9.68 3.77
CA GLU A 35 5.64 10.39 2.53
C GLU A 35 7.13 10.74 2.46
N HIS A 36 7.70 11.25 3.55
CA HIS A 36 9.13 11.56 3.62
C HIS A 36 10.00 10.31 3.41
N VAL A 37 9.64 9.18 4.04
CA VAL A 37 10.37 7.91 3.88
C VAL A 37 10.33 7.43 2.44
N ILE A 38 9.15 7.40 1.80
CA ILE A 38 9.00 6.94 0.41
C ILE A 38 9.82 7.82 -0.53
N LYS A 39 9.73 9.15 -0.40
CA LYS A 39 10.50 10.10 -1.22
C LYS A 39 12.00 9.92 -1.03
N THR A 40 12.45 9.80 0.21
CA THR A 40 13.87 9.60 0.53
C THR A 40 14.39 8.28 -0.04
N PHE A 41 13.59 7.23 0.09
CA PHE A 41 13.92 5.91 -0.44
C PHE A 41 13.98 5.90 -1.96
N GLN A 42 12.99 6.49 -2.64
CA GLN A 42 12.99 6.65 -4.10
C GLN A 42 14.19 7.47 -4.61
N ALA A 43 14.57 8.52 -3.89
CA ALA A 43 15.73 9.34 -4.24
C ALA A 43 17.06 8.57 -4.09
N LYS A 44 17.15 7.62 -3.16
CA LYS A 44 18.34 6.79 -2.93
C LYS A 44 18.34 5.49 -3.73
N ALA A 45 17.19 5.05 -4.22
CA ALA A 45 17.07 3.82 -4.99
C ALA A 45 17.73 4.01 -6.35
N ALA A 46 18.92 3.42 -6.53
CA ALA A 46 19.65 3.48 -7.80
C ALA A 46 18.97 2.68 -8.93
N ARG A 47 18.00 1.81 -8.60
CA ARG A 47 17.30 0.93 -9.53
C ARG A 47 15.83 0.72 -9.12
N PRO A 48 14.93 0.44 -10.08
CA PRO A 48 13.58 -0.03 -9.79
C PRO A 48 13.64 -1.28 -8.92
N LEU A 49 12.86 -1.30 -7.84
CA LEU A 49 12.75 -2.47 -6.98
C LEU A 49 11.74 -3.43 -7.60
N THR A 50 12.20 -4.64 -7.91
CA THR A 50 11.32 -5.74 -8.31
C THR A 50 10.90 -6.46 -7.04
N VAL A 51 9.59 -6.61 -6.84
CA VAL A 51 9.05 -7.45 -5.76
C VAL A 51 9.01 -8.88 -6.27
N ASP A 52 9.71 -9.78 -5.59
CA ASP A 52 9.66 -11.20 -5.89
C ASP A 52 8.44 -11.83 -5.21
N PHE A 53 7.46 -12.25 -6.02
CA PHE A 53 6.25 -12.93 -5.55
C PHE A 53 6.41 -14.46 -5.51
N SER A 54 7.58 -15.02 -5.83
CA SER A 54 7.80 -16.47 -5.87
C SER A 54 7.50 -17.17 -4.55
N GLN A 55 7.65 -16.45 -3.43
CA GLN A 55 7.40 -16.96 -2.08
C GLN A 55 6.03 -16.56 -1.51
N MET A 56 5.20 -15.84 -2.29
CA MET A 56 3.91 -15.39 -1.79
C MET A 56 2.94 -16.59 -1.73
N PRO A 57 2.39 -16.93 -0.55
CA PRO A 57 1.43 -18.03 -0.45
C PRO A 57 0.19 -17.73 -1.28
N SER A 58 -0.21 -18.67 -2.11
CA SER A 58 -1.42 -18.54 -2.93
C SER A 58 -2.64 -18.46 -2.00
N GLN A 59 -3.39 -17.35 -2.09
CA GLN A 59 -4.68 -17.21 -1.42
C GLN A 59 -5.70 -18.01 -2.23
N VAL A 60 -6.10 -19.19 -1.75
CA VAL A 60 -7.20 -19.94 -2.35
C VAL A 60 -8.49 -19.25 -1.91
N ILE A 61 -9.15 -18.56 -2.84
CA ILE A 61 -10.51 -18.08 -2.61
C ILE A 61 -11.36 -19.33 -2.40
N ASN A 62 -11.94 -19.49 -1.22
CA ASN A 62 -12.83 -20.60 -0.95
C ASN A 62 -14.15 -20.33 -1.70
N GLU A 63 -14.24 -20.80 -2.95
CA GLU A 63 -15.42 -20.65 -3.80
C GLU A 63 -16.67 -21.27 -3.15
N ALA A 64 -16.54 -22.25 -2.24
CA ALA A 64 -17.69 -22.81 -1.51
C ALA A 64 -18.31 -21.83 -0.48
N ALA A 65 -17.62 -20.73 -0.12
CA ALA A 65 -18.19 -19.65 0.68
C ALA A 65 -18.95 -18.61 -0.17
N HIS A 66 -18.71 -18.59 -1.47
CA HIS A 66 -19.50 -17.85 -2.46
C HIS A 66 -20.53 -18.82 -3.03
N GLY A 67 -21.64 -19.02 -2.30
CA GLY A 67 -22.67 -20.00 -2.62
C GLY A 67 -22.96 -20.14 -4.12
N TYR A 68 -23.04 -21.38 -4.59
CA TYR A 68 -23.38 -21.73 -5.96
C TYR A 68 -24.63 -20.96 -6.42
N GLU A 69 -24.48 -20.07 -7.40
CA GLU A 69 -25.55 -19.72 -8.34
C GLU A 69 -25.55 -20.70 -9.51
#